data_AF-A0AAU9IX08-F1
#
_entry.id   AF-A0AAU9IX08-F1
#
_cell.length_a   1.000
_cell.length_b   1.000
_cell.length_c   1.000
_cell.angle_alpha   90.00
_cell.angle_beta   90.00
_cell.angle_gamma   90.00
#
_symmetry.space_group_name_H-M   'P 1'
#
loop_
_entity.id
_entity.type
_entity.pdbx_description
1 polymer ?
#
loop_
_entity_poly.entity_id
_entity_poly.type
_entity_poly.pdbx_seq_one_letter_code
_entity_poly.pdbx_strand_id
1 'polypeptide(L)'
;MRSNYYSTHSVVTFIRAFNVQGTPSLCKFTAIVDDFYDLYVNDIFIASNTWNDRMEYDVTSYIVTGANKFKVVAANTGGPGWLPFSADIEYWSGKQ
;
A
#
# COMPACT_ATOMS: atom_id res chain seq x y z
N MET A 1 -13.34 34.86 18.28
CA MET A 1 -13.84 33.55 17.79
C MET A 1 -12.85 32.50 18.23
N ARG A 2 -13.27 31.49 19.01
CA ARG A 2 -12.45 30.31 19.29
C ARG A 2 -12.85 29.26 18.26
N SER A 3 -11.95 28.94 17.33
CA SER A 3 -12.12 27.77 16.47
C SER A 3 -11.85 26.54 17.33
N ASN A 4 -12.88 25.72 17.56
CA ASN A 4 -12.71 24.41 18.16
C ASN A 4 -12.11 23.50 17.07
N TYR A 5 -10.79 23.27 17.12
CA TYR A 5 -10.16 22.21 16.34
C TYR A 5 -10.46 20.88 17.03
N TYR A 6 -11.40 20.11 16.47
CA TYR A 6 -11.52 18.69 16.79
C TYR A 6 -10.47 17.95 15.95
N SER A 7 -9.42 17.39 16.56
CA SER A 7 -8.57 16.44 15.83
C SER A 7 -9.27 15.07 15.88
N THR A 8 -9.89 14.70 14.77
CA THR A 8 -10.38 13.33 14.60
C THR A 8 -9.25 12.54 13.98
N HIS A 9 -8.50 11.81 14.81
CA HIS A 9 -7.56 10.81 14.29
C HIS A 9 -8.38 9.63 13.79
N SER A 10 -8.34 9.39 12.48
CA SER A 10 -9.00 8.25 11.85
C SER A 10 -7.94 7.29 11.33
N VAL A 11 -8.15 6.00 11.56
CA VAL A 11 -7.30 4.94 11.03
C VAL A 11 -8.17 4.00 10.22
N VAL A 12 -7.72 3.66 9.01
CA VAL A 12 -8.38 2.74 8.10
C VAL A 12 -7.39 1.64 7.70
N THR A 13 -7.90 0.42 7.56
CA THR A 13 -7.12 -0.71 7.05
C THR A 13 -7.73 -1.20 5.74
N PHE A 14 -6.93 -1.16 4.68
CA PHE A 14 -7.28 -1.73 3.39
C PHE A 14 -6.56 -3.08 3.24
N ILE A 15 -7.30 -4.11 2.84
CA ILE A 15 -6.74 -5.42 2.54
C ILE A 15 -7.18 -5.81 1.13
N ARG A 16 -6.20 -6.08 0.26
CA ARG A 16 -6.44 -6.58 -1.09
C ARG A 16 -5.75 -7.93 -1.25
N ALA A 17 -6.55 -8.99 -1.26
CA ALA A 17 -6.09 -10.34 -1.55
C ALA A 17 -6.03 -10.57 -3.07
N PHE A 18 -5.07 -11.37 -3.52
CA PHE A 18 -4.89 -11.77 -4.91
C PHE A 18 -4.16 -13.11 -5.02
N ASN A 19 -4.29 -13.79 -6.15
CA ASN A 19 -3.59 -15.02 -6.44
C ASN A 19 -2.57 -14.82 -7.56
N VAL A 20 -1.41 -15.45 -7.42
CA VAL A 20 -0.30 -15.40 -8.37
C VAL A 20 -0.03 -16.83 -8.86
N GLN A 21 -0.03 -17.05 -10.19
CA GLN A 21 0.06 -18.40 -10.76
C GLN A 21 1.49 -18.91 -11.01
N GLY A 22 2.50 -18.09 -10.75
CA GLY A 22 3.92 -18.44 -10.88
C GLY A 22 4.81 -17.34 -10.31
N THR A 23 6.13 -17.48 -10.41
CA THR A 23 7.04 -16.44 -9.89
C THR A 23 6.95 -15.17 -10.75
N PRO A 24 6.54 -14.02 -10.18
CA PRO A 24 6.51 -12.76 -10.92
C PRO A 24 7.93 -12.30 -11.23
N SER A 25 8.11 -11.59 -12.36
CA SER A 25 9.37 -10.92 -12.70
C SER A 25 9.54 -9.61 -11.94
N LEU A 26 8.42 -8.93 -11.68
CA LEU A 26 8.37 -7.68 -10.95
C LEU A 26 7.00 -7.56 -10.28
N CYS A 27 6.99 -7.08 -9.04
CA CYS A 27 5.80 -6.59 -8.37
C CYS A 27 6.09 -5.21 -7.80
N LYS A 28 5.40 -4.19 -8.32
CA LYS A 28 5.56 -2.81 -7.89
C LYS A 28 4.31 -2.35 -7.17
N PHE A 29 4.49 -1.77 -5.98
CA PHE A 29 3.42 -1.10 -5.24
C PHE A 29 3.66 0.42 -5.27
N THR A 30 2.63 1.18 -5.61
CA THR A 30 2.68 2.65 -5.58
C THR A 30 1.61 3.19 -4.65
N ALA A 31 1.94 4.16 -3.80
CA ALA A 31 0.94 4.87 -2.99
C ALA A 31 1.31 6.33 -2.75
N ILE A 32 0.26 7.14 -2.53
CA ILE A 32 0.32 8.52 -2.02
C ILE A 32 -0.63 8.57 -0.83
N VAL A 33 -0.36 9.43 0.16
CA VAL A 33 -1.20 9.51 1.36
C VAL A 33 -1.28 10.90 1.96
N ASP A 34 -2.37 11.13 2.67
CA ASP A 34 -2.57 12.21 3.63
C ASP A 34 -3.30 11.62 4.85
N ASP A 35 -2.64 11.38 6.00
CA ASP A 35 -1.29 11.84 6.38
C ASP A 35 -0.23 10.72 6.34
N PHE A 36 -0.58 9.51 6.78
CA PHE A 36 0.38 8.42 7.01
C PHE A 36 -0.13 7.09 6.50
N TYR A 37 0.74 6.21 6.03
CA TYR A 37 0.43 4.77 5.92
C TYR A 37 1.60 3.85 6.28
N ASP A 38 1.24 2.64 6.66
CA ASP A 38 2.10 1.46 6.73
C ASP A 38 1.68 0.45 5.65
N LEU A 39 2.66 -0.03 4.88
CA LEU A 39 2.50 -1.07 3.86
C LEU A 39 2.99 -2.41 4.39
N TYR A 40 2.16 -3.44 4.18
CA TYR A 40 2.49 -4.83 4.44
C TYR A 40 2.19 -5.71 3.22
N VAL A 41 3.05 -6.69 2.98
CA VAL A 41 2.85 -7.74 1.98
C VAL A 41 2.90 -9.08 2.70
N ASN A 42 1.85 -9.88 2.61
CA ASN A 42 1.78 -11.18 3.29
C ASN A 42 2.10 -11.10 4.79
N ASP A 43 1.55 -10.07 5.46
CA ASP A 43 1.78 -9.72 6.87
C ASP A 43 3.20 -9.27 7.24
N ILE A 44 4.12 -9.19 6.29
CA ILE A 44 5.46 -8.64 6.47
C ILE A 44 5.40 -7.12 6.27
N PHE A 45 5.90 -6.35 7.25
CA PHE A 45 6.04 -4.91 7.13
C PHE A 45 7.10 -4.56 6.08
N ILE A 46 6.74 -3.68 5.14
CA ILE A 46 7.63 -3.26 4.05
C ILE A 46 8.15 -1.85 4.30
N ALA A 47 7.25 -0.90 4.53
CA ALA A 47 7.58 0.51 4.66
C ALA A 47 6.45 1.28 5.32
N SER A 48 6.81 2.46 5.84
CA SER A 48 5.88 3.52 6.22
C SER A 48 6.17 4.75 5.38
N ASN A 49 5.13 5.50 5.01
CA ASN A 49 5.31 6.82 4.42
C ASN A 49 4.39 7.85 5.09
N THR A 50 4.80 9.10 4.98
CA THR A 50 4.13 10.26 5.54
C THR A 50 4.03 11.35 4.47
N TRP A 51 2.94 12.10 4.44
CA TRP A 51 2.78 13.38 3.72
C TRP A 51 2.98 13.34 2.20
N ASN A 52 1.90 13.24 1.42
CA ASN A 52 1.69 13.59 -0.01
C ASN A 52 2.78 13.24 -1.05
N ASP A 53 3.80 12.48 -0.69
CA ASP A 53 4.84 12.00 -1.59
C ASP A 53 4.41 10.68 -2.22
N ARG A 54 4.53 10.62 -3.55
CA ARG A 54 4.30 9.40 -4.31
C ARG A 54 5.49 8.47 -4.15
N MET A 55 5.26 7.35 -3.45
CA MET A 55 6.27 6.33 -3.23
C MET A 55 6.04 5.14 -4.15
N GLU A 56 7.14 4.57 -4.63
CA GLU A 56 7.17 3.30 -5.35
C GLU A 56 8.03 2.29 -4.57
N TYR A 57 7.52 1.07 -4.40
CA TYR A 57 8.23 -0.03 -3.77
C TYR A 57 8.30 -1.21 -4.72
N ASP A 58 9.50 -1.75 -4.92
CA ASP A 58 9.66 -3.11 -5.43
C ASP A 58 9.41 -4.08 -4.27
N VAL A 59 8.33 -4.86 -4.41
CA VAL A 59 7.90 -5.84 -3.41
C VAL A 59 7.98 -7.27 -3.95
N THR A 60 8.67 -7.48 -5.07
CA THR A 60 8.75 -8.77 -5.77
C THR A 60 9.18 -9.91 -4.86
N SER A 61 10.18 -9.68 -4.00
CA SER A 61 10.73 -10.69 -3.09
C SER A 61 9.77 -11.16 -1.99
N TYR A 62 8.66 -10.45 -1.78
CA TYR A 62 7.64 -10.78 -0.78
C TYR A 62 6.43 -11.51 -1.37
N ILE A 63 6.38 -11.65 -2.70
CA ILE A 63 5.31 -12.35 -3.40
C ILE A 63 5.62 -13.83 -3.50
N VAL A 64 4.62 -14.66 -3.20
CA VAL A 64 4.71 -16.11 -3.31
C VAL A 64 3.78 -16.64 -4.39
N THR A 65 4.06 -17.82 -4.93
CA THR A 65 3.09 -18.53 -5.78
C THR A 65 1.87 -18.91 -4.93
N GLY A 66 0.67 -18.66 -5.44
CA GLY A 66 -0.59 -18.87 -4.74
C GLY A 66 -1.16 -17.59 -4.12
N ALA A 67 -1.68 -17.71 -2.89
CA ALA A 67 -2.40 -16.64 -2.23
C ALA A 67 -1.47 -15.58 -1.66
N ASN A 68 -1.76 -14.31 -1.97
CA ASN A 68 -1.04 -13.15 -1.49
C ASN A 68 -2.03 -12.08 -1.00
N LYS A 69 -1.52 -11.12 -0.22
CA LYS A 69 -2.27 -9.92 0.14
C LYS A 69 -1.38 -8.70 0.31
N PHE A 70 -1.91 -7.56 -0.14
CA PHE A 70 -1.47 -6.24 0.31
C PHE A 70 -2.34 -5.81 1.47
N LYS A 71 -1.71 -5.27 2.53
CA LYS A 71 -2.41 -4.59 3.62
C LYS A 71 -1.81 -3.20 3.77
N VAL A 72 -2.66 -2.19 3.75
CA VAL A 72 -2.26 -0.79 3.98
C VAL A 72 -3.04 -0.28 5.18
N VAL A 73 -2.33 0.16 6.21
CA VAL A 73 -2.93 0.82 7.37
C VAL A 73 -2.66 2.30 7.23
N ALA A 74 -3.69 3.11 6.98
CA ALA A 74 -3.54 4.55 6.79
C ALA A 74 -4.19 5.32 7.92
N ALA A 75 -3.60 6.45 8.28
CA ALA A 75 -4.09 7.35 9.32
C ALA A 75 -4.17 8.79 8.81
N ASN A 76 -5.24 9.47 9.19
CA ASN A 76 -5.42 10.91 8.99
C ASN A 76 -5.63 11.57 10.36
N THR A 77 -4.81 12.58 10.66
CA THR A 77 -4.78 13.32 11.93
C THR A 77 -5.71 14.54 11.94
N GLY A 78 -6.28 14.91 10.80
CA GLY A 78 -7.33 15.92 10.70
C GLY A 78 -7.46 16.53 9.31
N GLY A 79 -8.58 17.19 9.03
CA GLY A 79 -8.83 17.74 7.70
C GLY A 79 -9.17 16.66 6.65
N PRO A 80 -9.07 16.97 5.35
CA PRO A 80 -9.26 15.98 4.29
C PRO A 80 -8.27 14.82 4.39
N GLY A 81 -8.64 13.65 3.89
CA GLY A 81 -7.73 12.49 3.83
C GLY A 81 -7.94 11.70 2.56
N TRP A 82 -6.85 11.14 2.01
CA TRP A 82 -6.87 10.35 0.79
C TRP A 82 -5.72 9.35 0.78
N LEU A 83 -5.93 8.21 0.11
CA LEU A 83 -4.95 7.14 -0.04
C LEU A 83 -5.14 6.44 -1.40
N PRO A 84 -4.73 7.05 -2.52
CA PRO A 84 -4.64 6.34 -3.78
C PRO A 84 -3.46 5.36 -3.73
N PHE A 85 -3.69 4.15 -4.23
CA PHE A 85 -2.63 3.18 -4.42
C PHE A 85 -2.90 2.29 -5.63
N SER A 86 -1.82 1.77 -6.21
CA SER A 86 -1.85 0.76 -7.27
C SER A 86 -0.82 -0.33 -6.98
N ALA A 87 -1.05 -1.50 -7.57
CA ALA A 87 -0.09 -2.59 -7.55
C ALA A 87 -0.07 -3.23 -8.94
N ASP A 88 1.13 -3.30 -9.50
CA ASP A 88 1.39 -3.86 -10.83
C ASP A 88 2.21 -5.14 -10.66
N ILE A 89 1.79 -6.21 -11.33
CA ILE A 89 2.44 -7.52 -11.28
C ILE A 89 2.77 -7.91 -12.71
N GLU A 90 4.05 -8.10 -12.98
CA GLU A 90 4.57 -8.52 -14.26
C GLU A 90 5.07 -9.97 -14.17
N TYR A 91 4.89 -10.71 -15.25
CA TYR A 91 5.41 -12.05 -15.42
C TYR A 91 6.34 -12.05 -16.63
N TRP A 92 7.39 -12.88 -16.59
CA TRP A 92 8.23 -13.11 -17.75
C TRP A 92 7.39 -13.64 -18.92
N SER A 93 7.23 -12.83 -19.96
CA SER A 93 6.63 -13.28 -21.22
C SER A 93 7.71 -13.93 -22.09
N GLY A 94 8.21 -15.09 -21.67
CA GLY A 94 9.07 -15.89 -22.54
C GLY A 94 8.23 -16.40 -23.72
N LYS A 95 8.47 -15.89 -24.93
CA LYS A 95 8.21 -16.70 -26.13
C LYS A 95 9.23 -17.84 -26.09
N GLN A 96 8.75 -19.07 -25.90
CA GLN A 96 9.52 -20.28 -26.23
C GLN A 96 9.77 -20.34 -27.74
#